data_AF-A0A523ZSJ1-F1
#
_entry.id   AF-A0A523ZSJ1-F1
#
_cell.length_a   1.000
_cell.length_b   1.000
_cell.length_c   1.000
_cell.angle_alpha   90.00
_cell.angle_beta   90.00
_cell.angle_gamma   90.00
#
_symmetry.space_group_name_H-M   'P 1'
#
loop_
_entity.id
_entity.type
_entity.pdbx_description
1 polymer ?
#
loop_
_entity_poly.entity_id
_entity_poly.type
_entity_poly.pdbx_seq_one_letter_code
_entity_poly.pdbx_strand_id
1 'polypeptide(L)'
;MIIGMYLVDIFCLGLKDTFCNANISLEEYQRLKLATFKETALVPCPPEKACRIIFGAIEYARRLGFKPQKDFALSRFVLDGLSETDYDFELEFGFEGKPLYIAGPHDDFMTIIETLKKNIGEGNFDFIAPIPLK
;
A
#
# COMPACT_ATOMS: atom_id res chain seq x y z
N MET A 1 -10.83 20.73 -4.46
CA MET A 1 -10.96 19.38 -3.88
C MET A 1 -9.62 18.96 -3.27
N ILE A 2 -9.62 18.04 -2.31
CA ILE A 2 -8.42 17.36 -1.81
C ILE A 2 -8.45 15.93 -2.33
N ILE A 3 -7.29 15.41 -2.75
CA ILE A 3 -7.13 13.99 -3.09
C ILE A 3 -5.93 13.40 -2.37
N GLY A 4 -6.02 12.11 -2.10
CA GLY A 4 -4.91 11.28 -1.66
C GLY A 4 -4.81 10.07 -2.59
N MET A 5 -3.59 9.65 -2.88
CA MET A 5 -3.30 8.42 -3.61
C MET A 5 -2.36 7.57 -2.77
N TYR A 6 -2.65 6.27 -2.70
CA TYR A 6 -1.94 5.32 -1.86
C TYR A 6 -1.73 4.03 -2.63
N LEU A 7 -0.48 3.64 -2.84
CA LEU A 7 -0.10 2.34 -3.36
C LEU A 7 0.18 1.41 -2.19
N VAL A 8 -0.69 0.44 -1.99
CA VAL A 8 -0.64 -0.46 -0.83
C VAL A 8 -0.36 -1.89 -1.30
N ASP A 9 0.62 -2.52 -0.68
CA ASP A 9 0.88 -3.96 -0.72
C ASP A 9 0.32 -4.59 0.56
N ILE A 10 -0.80 -5.30 0.42
CA ILE A 10 -1.47 -6.00 1.53
C ILE A 10 -0.81 -7.34 1.88
N PHE A 11 0.10 -7.86 1.04
CA PHE A 11 0.73 -9.16 1.25
C PHE A 11 2.04 -9.07 2.02
N CYS A 12 2.76 -7.95 1.93
CA CYS A 12 4.06 -7.82 2.59
C CYS A 12 4.43 -6.39 2.97
N LEU A 13 4.68 -5.52 1.98
CA LEU A 13 5.45 -4.28 2.19
C LEU A 13 4.64 -3.12 2.78
N GLY A 14 3.32 -3.23 2.85
CA GLY A 14 2.46 -2.18 3.39
C GLY A 14 2.31 -1.01 2.42
N LEU A 15 2.31 0.22 2.94
CA LEU A 15 2.21 1.43 2.11
C LEU A 15 3.52 1.71 1.37
N LYS A 16 3.56 1.39 0.07
CA LYS A 16 4.74 1.50 -0.79
C LYS A 16 4.94 2.90 -1.37
N ASP A 17 3.86 3.61 -1.69
CA ASP A 17 3.93 4.96 -2.22
C ASP A 17 2.67 5.78 -1.91
N THR A 18 2.82 7.10 -1.84
CA THR A 18 1.68 7.98 -1.58
C THR A 18 1.97 9.44 -1.93
N PHE A 19 0.92 10.17 -2.30
CA PHE A 19 0.92 11.63 -2.34
C PHE A 19 -0.47 12.19 -2.05
N CYS A 20 -0.54 13.50 -1.83
CA CYS A 20 -1.79 14.23 -1.72
C CYS A 20 -1.70 15.62 -2.37
N ASN A 21 -2.80 16.06 -2.96
CA ASN A 21 -2.92 17.40 -3.53
C ASN A 21 -4.19 18.08 -3.02
N ALA A 22 -4.07 19.33 -2.60
CA ALA A 22 -5.19 20.20 -2.26
C ALA A 22 -5.48 21.18 -3.40
N ASN A 23 -6.64 21.83 -3.35
CA ASN A 23 -7.08 22.85 -4.32
C ASN A 23 -7.12 22.40 -5.78
N ILE A 24 -7.29 21.09 -6.03
CA ILE A 24 -7.45 20.60 -7.40
C ILE A 24 -8.88 20.79 -7.89
N SER A 25 -9.02 21.08 -9.18
CA SER A 25 -10.27 21.09 -9.92
C SER A 25 -10.71 19.66 -10.30
N LEU A 26 -11.98 19.52 -10.69
CA LEU A 26 -12.50 18.25 -11.19
C LEU A 26 -11.78 17.80 -12.48
N GLU A 27 -11.43 18.75 -13.35
CA GLU A 27 -10.73 18.48 -14.61
C GLU A 27 -9.31 17.96 -14.36
N GLU A 28 -8.57 18.56 -13.41
CA GLU A 28 -7.25 18.08 -13.00
C GLU A 28 -7.32 16.68 -12.40
N TYR A 29 -8.33 16.41 -11.56
CA TYR A 29 -8.56 15.08 -11.03
C TYR A 29 -8.82 14.05 -12.14
N GLN A 30 -9.66 14.37 -13.12
CA GLN A 30 -9.94 13.48 -14.25
C GLN A 30 -8.68 13.22 -15.08
N ARG A 31 -7.85 14.25 -15.34
CA ARG A 31 -6.57 14.08 -16.03
C ARG A 31 -5.61 13.16 -15.26
N LEU A 32 -5.46 13.39 -13.96
CA LEU A 32 -4.61 12.56 -13.11
C LEU A 32 -5.09 11.11 -13.11
N LYS A 33 -6.39 10.89 -12.89
CA LYS A 33 -7.02 9.56 -12.90
C LYS A 33 -6.76 8.84 -14.22
N LEU A 34 -6.93 9.50 -15.36
CA LEU A 34 -6.67 8.94 -16.68
C LEU A 34 -5.18 8.64 -16.89
N ALA A 35 -4.28 9.53 -16.47
CA ALA A 35 -2.84 9.34 -16.63
C ALA A 35 -2.31 8.15 -15.80
N THR A 36 -2.84 7.96 -14.59
CA THR A 36 -2.41 6.91 -13.66
C THR A 36 -3.01 5.54 -13.97
N PHE A 37 -4.29 5.48 -14.38
CA PHE A 37 -5.04 4.22 -14.48
C PHE A 37 -5.50 3.90 -15.91
N LYS A 38 -4.71 4.26 -16.93
CA LYS A 38 -5.08 4.18 -18.36
C LYS A 38 -5.75 2.86 -18.78
N GLU A 39 -5.24 1.73 -18.28
CA GLU A 39 -5.68 0.38 -18.68
C GLU A 39 -6.35 -0.39 -17.53
N THR A 40 -6.57 0.27 -16.39
CA THR A 40 -7.07 -0.37 -15.18
C THR A 40 -8.47 0.13 -14.84
N ALA A 41 -9.44 -0.78 -14.83
CA ALA A 41 -10.78 -0.47 -14.35
C ALA A 41 -10.73 -0.15 -12.85
N LEU A 42 -11.15 1.07 -12.48
CA LEU A 42 -11.26 1.47 -11.08
C LEU A 42 -12.57 0.98 -10.49
N VAL A 43 -12.47 0.26 -9.37
CA VAL A 43 -13.61 -0.17 -8.58
C VAL A 43 -13.85 0.86 -7.48
N PRO A 44 -15.02 1.52 -7.43
CA PRO A 44 -15.33 2.44 -6.33
C PRO A 44 -15.45 1.65 -5.02
N CYS A 45 -15.01 2.26 -3.92
CA CYS A 45 -15.18 1.71 -2.59
C CYS A 45 -15.51 2.82 -1.58
N PRO A 46 -16.13 2.48 -0.44
CA PRO A 46 -16.29 3.43 0.65
C PRO A 46 -14.92 3.93 1.14
N PRO A 47 -14.78 5.23 1.47
CA PRO A 47 -13.51 5.80 1.93
C PRO A 47 -12.97 5.10 3.18
N GLU A 48 -13.84 4.59 4.04
CA GLU A 48 -13.50 3.90 5.28
C GLU A 48 -12.84 2.54 5.00
N LYS A 49 -13.29 1.86 3.94
CA LYS A 49 -12.63 0.64 3.45
C LYS A 49 -11.20 0.94 2.98
N ALA A 50 -10.99 2.04 2.25
CA ALA A 50 -9.67 2.45 1.83
C ALA A 50 -8.76 2.78 3.05
N CYS A 51 -9.27 3.51 4.03
CA CYS A 51 -8.55 3.78 5.29
C CYS A 51 -8.14 2.50 6.02
N ARG A 52 -9.06 1.54 6.17
CA ARG A 52 -8.75 0.25 6.83
C ARG A 52 -7.68 -0.55 6.08
N ILE A 53 -7.73 -0.57 4.74
CA ILE A 53 -6.68 -1.21 3.92
C ILE A 53 -5.32 -0.52 4.16
N ILE A 54 -5.27 0.81 4.09
CA ILE A 54 -4.03 1.57 4.24
C ILE A 54 -3.43 1.37 5.64
N PHE A 55 -4.19 1.64 6.70
CA PHE A 55 -3.68 1.52 8.06
C PHE A 55 -3.38 0.07 8.45
N GLY A 56 -4.22 -0.89 8.04
CA GLY A 56 -3.99 -2.31 8.30
C GLY A 56 -2.74 -2.84 7.61
N ALA A 57 -2.48 -2.43 6.37
CA ALA A 57 -1.26 -2.82 5.65
C ALA A 57 -0.01 -2.20 6.27
N ILE A 58 -0.08 -0.96 6.75
CA ILE A 58 1.00 -0.30 7.49
C ILE A 58 1.29 -1.05 8.81
N GLU A 59 0.25 -1.36 9.58
CA GLU A 59 0.33 -2.15 10.81
C GLU A 59 0.96 -3.52 10.57
N TYR A 60 0.52 -4.22 9.53
CA TYR A 60 1.03 -5.53 9.14
C TYR A 60 2.51 -5.46 8.77
N ALA A 61 2.87 -4.58 7.83
CA ALA A 61 4.24 -4.43 7.36
C ALA A 61 5.22 -3.96 8.46
N ARG A 62 4.72 -3.17 9.43
CA ARG A 62 5.50 -2.77 10.61
C ARG A 62 5.96 -3.98 11.44
N ARG A 63 5.12 -5.02 11.55
CA ARG A 63 5.48 -6.26 12.25
C ARG A 63 6.55 -7.07 11.49
N LEU A 64 6.68 -6.85 10.19
CA LEU A 64 7.70 -7.47 9.33
C LEU A 64 9.02 -6.67 9.27
N GLY A 65 9.06 -5.49 9.89
CA GLY A 65 10.24 -4.62 9.91
C GLY A 65 10.23 -3.49 8.87
N PHE A 66 9.14 -3.30 8.14
CA PHE A 66 9.01 -2.22 7.16
C PHE A 66 8.40 -0.95 7.77
N LYS A 67 8.73 0.19 7.18
CA LYS A 67 8.13 1.49 7.50
C LYS A 67 7.29 1.93 6.30
N PRO A 68 6.17 2.65 6.53
CA PRO A 68 5.42 3.25 5.44
C PRO A 68 6.30 4.23 4.64
N GLN A 69 5.94 4.45 3.38
CA GLN A 69 6.56 5.48 2.57
C GLN A 69 6.53 6.84 3.28
N LYS A 70 7.62 7.59 3.20
CA LYS A 70 7.90 8.79 4.02
C LYS A 70 6.88 9.93 3.85
N ASP A 71 6.33 10.11 2.65
CA ASP A 71 5.35 11.14 2.31
C ASP A 71 3.99 10.84 2.93
N PHE A 72 3.81 9.65 3.51
CA PHE A 72 2.67 9.36 4.38
C PHE A 72 2.57 10.30 5.57
N ALA A 73 3.69 10.87 6.04
CA ALA A 73 3.65 11.91 7.07
C ALA A 73 2.75 13.09 6.69
N LEU A 74 2.64 13.39 5.38
CA LEU A 74 1.76 14.43 4.84
C LEU A 74 0.43 13.83 4.34
N SER A 75 0.47 12.76 3.55
CA SER A 75 -0.76 12.23 2.94
C SER A 75 -1.71 11.60 3.96
N ARG A 76 -1.26 11.22 5.16
CA ARG A 76 -2.12 10.71 6.22
C ARG A 76 -3.25 11.69 6.60
N PHE A 77 -3.02 13.00 6.50
CA PHE A 77 -4.03 14.01 6.82
C PHE A 77 -5.26 13.98 5.91
N VAL A 78 -5.16 13.41 4.70
CA VAL A 78 -6.35 13.18 3.84
C VAL A 78 -7.27 12.09 4.41
N LEU A 79 -6.75 11.23 5.28
CA LEU A 79 -7.47 10.14 5.91
C LEU A 79 -8.07 10.52 7.28
N ASP A 80 -7.78 11.72 7.79
CA ASP A 80 -8.26 12.16 9.10
C ASP A 80 -9.79 12.23 9.13
N GLY A 81 -10.40 11.72 10.21
CA GLY A 81 -11.85 11.69 10.39
C GLY A 81 -12.57 10.52 9.71
N LEU A 82 -11.87 9.69 8.91
CA LEU A 82 -12.44 8.48 8.29
C LEU A 82 -12.24 7.20 9.13
N SER A 83 -11.40 7.27 10.18
CA SER A 83 -11.05 6.12 11.03
C SER A 83 -12.10 5.77 12.11
N GLU A 84 -13.18 6.55 12.24
CA GLU A 84 -14.14 6.45 13.36
C GLU A 84 -15.44 5.68 13.02
N THR A 85 -15.44 4.83 11.99
CA THR A 85 -16.69 4.16 11.56
C THR A 85 -16.69 2.65 11.83
N ASP A 86 -17.80 2.17 12.39
CA ASP A 86 -18.10 0.77 12.68
C ASP A 86 -18.49 -0.01 11.42
N TYR A 87 -17.65 -0.03 10.40
CA TYR A 87 -17.86 -0.90 9.24
C TYR A 87 -17.16 -2.24 9.44
N ASP A 88 -17.95 -3.31 9.53
CA ASP A 88 -17.45 -4.68 9.71
C ASP A 88 -17.08 -5.30 8.35
N PHE A 89 -15.81 -5.18 7.98
CA PHE A 89 -15.19 -5.90 6.88
C PHE A 89 -14.00 -6.70 7.41
N GLU A 90 -13.97 -8.00 7.15
CA GLU A 90 -12.77 -8.80 7.37
C GLU A 90 -11.75 -8.48 6.26
N LEU A 91 -10.58 -7.98 6.65
CA LEU A 91 -9.44 -7.77 5.76
C LEU A 91 -8.32 -8.69 6.24
N GLU A 92 -7.92 -9.61 5.38
CA GLU A 92 -6.74 -10.43 5.61
C GLU A 92 -5.52 -9.74 4.98
N PHE A 93 -4.42 -9.74 5.73
CA PHE A 93 -3.11 -9.27 5.27
C PHE A 93 -2.15 -10.46 5.23
N GLY A 94 -1.23 -10.44 4.27
CA GLY A 94 -0.49 -11.63 3.87
C GLY A 94 -1.23 -12.45 2.82
N PHE A 95 -0.67 -13.61 2.53
CA PHE A 95 -1.20 -14.58 1.58
C PHE A 95 -1.04 -15.97 2.21
N GLU A 96 -2.14 -16.72 2.31
CA GLU A 96 -2.17 -18.05 2.94
C GLU A 96 -1.56 -18.06 4.36
N GLY A 97 -1.83 -17.01 5.14
CA GLY A 97 -1.42 -16.90 6.55
C GLY A 97 0.02 -16.44 6.80
N LYS A 98 0.78 -16.07 5.76
CA LYS A 98 2.15 -15.55 5.90
C LYS A 98 2.44 -14.43 4.89
N PRO A 99 3.55 -13.68 5.03
CA PRO A 99 3.92 -12.68 4.05
C PRO A 99 4.29 -13.32 2.71
N LEU A 100 3.81 -12.72 1.63
CA LEU A 100 4.23 -13.01 0.27
C LEU A 100 4.78 -11.73 -0.35
N TYR A 101 6.10 -11.68 -0.54
CA TYR A 101 6.76 -10.55 -1.20
C TYR A 101 6.81 -10.78 -2.72
N ILE A 102 6.12 -9.93 -3.49
CA ILE A 102 6.21 -9.95 -4.95
C ILE A 102 7.11 -8.80 -5.39
N ALA A 103 8.26 -9.13 -6.00
CA ALA A 103 9.24 -8.12 -6.37
C ALA A 103 8.67 -7.13 -7.40
N GLY A 104 8.56 -5.88 -6.99
CA GLY A 104 8.22 -4.77 -7.87
C GLY A 104 9.43 -4.26 -8.64
N PRO A 105 9.22 -3.55 -9.76
CA PRO A 105 10.31 -3.02 -10.60
C PRO A 105 11.17 -1.94 -9.92
N HIS A 106 10.72 -1.40 -8.80
CA HIS A 106 11.41 -0.35 -8.03
C HIS A 106 11.88 -0.83 -6.65
N ASP A 107 11.70 -2.12 -6.35
CA ASP A 107 12.03 -2.67 -5.04
C ASP A 107 13.51 -3.07 -4.98
N ASP A 108 14.15 -2.82 -3.83
CA ASP A 108 15.44 -3.44 -3.52
C ASP A 108 15.21 -4.84 -2.96
N PHE A 109 15.21 -5.82 -3.88
CA PHE A 109 14.93 -7.21 -3.55
C PHE A 109 15.82 -7.75 -2.43
N MET A 110 17.13 -7.47 -2.45
CA MET A 110 18.06 -8.02 -1.47
C MET A 110 17.79 -7.44 -0.07
N THR A 111 17.65 -6.12 0.03
CA THR A 111 17.35 -5.43 1.30
C THR A 111 16.03 -5.91 1.92
N ILE A 112 15.01 -6.14 1.09
CA ILE A 112 13.70 -6.63 1.54
C ILE A 112 13.82 -8.05 2.09
N ILE A 113 14.48 -8.96 1.37
CA ILE A 113 14.69 -10.34 1.82
C ILE A 113 15.48 -10.38 3.13
N GLU A 114 16.56 -9.59 3.25
CA GLU A 114 17.34 -9.50 4.49
C GLU A 114 16.50 -8.98 5.66
N THR A 115 15.64 -7.99 5.41
CA THR A 115 14.70 -7.47 6.41
C THR A 115 13.75 -8.57 6.90
N LEU A 116 13.15 -9.33 5.99
CA LEU A 116 12.25 -10.43 6.35
C LEU A 116 12.98 -11.52 7.12
N LYS A 117 14.14 -11.97 6.65
CA LYS A 117 14.98 -12.96 7.34
C LYS A 117 15.34 -12.52 8.77
N LYS A 118 15.67 -11.25 8.95
CA LYS A 118 16.04 -10.69 10.26
C LYS A 118 14.86 -10.60 11.22
N ASN A 119 13.68 -10.20 10.75
CA ASN A 119 12.54 -9.91 11.64
C ASN A 119 11.66 -11.13 11.92
N ILE A 120 11.50 -12.03 10.95
CA ILE A 120 10.61 -13.19 11.07
C ILE A 120 11.27 -14.53 10.76
N GLY A 121 12.52 -14.55 10.28
CA GLY A 121 13.26 -15.79 10.01
C GLY A 121 13.00 -16.40 8.63
N GLU A 122 13.93 -17.22 8.17
CA GLU A 122 13.79 -18.00 6.93
C GLU A 122 12.66 -19.03 7.05
N GLY A 123 11.91 -19.24 5.96
CA GLY A 123 10.76 -20.16 5.92
C GLY A 123 9.43 -19.57 6.41
N ASN A 124 9.45 -18.40 7.05
CA ASN A 124 8.25 -17.72 7.54
C ASN A 124 7.66 -16.68 6.55
N PHE A 125 8.19 -16.61 5.34
CA PHE A 125 7.68 -15.79 4.24
C PHE A 125 7.98 -16.46 2.90
N ASP A 126 7.18 -16.14 1.89
CA ASP A 126 7.44 -16.48 0.50
C ASP A 126 7.81 -15.25 -0.31
N PHE A 127 8.45 -15.46 -1.46
CA PHE A 127 8.71 -14.40 -2.41
C PHE A 127 8.64 -14.85 -3.87
N ILE A 128 8.25 -13.93 -4.74
CA ILE A 128 8.40 -14.05 -6.19
C ILE A 128 9.55 -13.13 -6.59
N ALA A 129 10.67 -13.74 -6.99
CA ALA A 129 11.87 -13.01 -7.39
C ALA A 129 11.66 -12.20 -8.68
N PRO A 130 12.38 -11.09 -8.87
CA PRO A 130 12.36 -10.36 -10.14
C PRO A 130 12.86 -11.28 -11.26
N ILE A 131 12.19 -11.26 -12.41
CA ILE A 131 12.67 -11.95 -13.59
C ILE A 131 13.93 -11.20 -14.06
N PRO A 132 15.10 -11.87 -14.22
CA PRO A 132 16.25 -11.23 -14.84
C PRO A 132 15.85 -10.77 -16.25
N LEU A 133 15.88 -9.46 -16.51
CA LEU A 133 15.80 -8.96 -17.87
C LEU A 133 17.06 -9.43 -18.60
N LYS A 134 16.87 -10.32 -19.59
CA LYS A 134 17.94 -10.77 -20.50
C LYS A 134 18.48 -9.61 -21.32
#